data_AF-A0A1I7FF15-F1
#
_entry.id   AF-A0A1I7FF15-F1
#
_cell.length_a   1.000
_cell.length_b   1.000
_cell.length_c   1.000
_cell.angle_alpha   90.00
_cell.angle_beta   90.00
_cell.angle_gamma   90.00
#
_symmetry.space_group_name_H-M   'P 1'
#
loop_
_entity.id
_entity.type
_entity.pdbx_description
1 polymer ?
#
loop_
_entity_poly.entity_id
_entity_poly.type
_entity_poly.pdbx_seq_one_letter_code
_entity_poly.pdbx_strand_id
1 'polypeptide(L)'
;MVMDVGKVTELAKAVSALDEHEATLLAEVVEEMRATRARTEADRLAKLRSLSDVEAVEAAIAAWEVELVDDLKAALKVLLDAGFVRDATLEAAYRVGYQRGAYDNAAGPADMKVPAEDDRDYVTLRRYDLDDLRRAA
;
A
#
# COMPACT_ATOMS: atom_id res chain seq x y z
N MET A 1 14.66 3.02 2.34
CA MET A 1 16.10 3.29 2.14
C MET A 1 16.31 3.83 0.74
N VAL A 2 16.52 5.14 0.56
CA VAL A 2 16.78 5.73 -0.77
C VAL A 2 18.18 5.30 -1.20
N MET A 3 18.29 4.60 -2.33
CA MET A 3 19.57 4.12 -2.83
C MET A 3 20.37 5.32 -3.35
N ASP A 4 21.58 5.50 -2.81
CA ASP A 4 22.49 6.59 -3.17
C ASP A 4 22.76 6.58 -4.69
N VAL A 5 22.53 7.73 -5.34
CA VAL A 5 22.68 7.92 -6.79
C VAL A 5 24.10 7.57 -7.26
N GLY A 6 25.12 7.80 -6.40
CA GLY A 6 26.50 7.38 -6.68
C GLY A 6 26.63 5.86 -6.80
N LYS A 7 25.99 5.11 -5.91
CA LYS A 7 25.99 3.63 -5.94
C LYS A 7 25.22 3.08 -7.14
N VAL A 8 24.12 3.71 -7.52
CA VAL A 8 23.36 3.34 -8.74
C VAL A 8 24.24 3.51 -9.98
N THR A 9 25.00 4.60 -10.04
CA THR A 9 25.87 4.92 -11.18
C THR A 9 27.04 3.95 -11.28
N GLU A 10 27.68 3.62 -10.15
CA GLU A 10 28.76 2.62 -10.12
C GLU A 10 28.27 1.22 -10.48
N LEU A 11 27.07 0.83 -10.02
CA LEU A 11 26.44 -0.42 -10.41
C LEU A 11 26.14 -0.44 -11.92
N ALA A 12 25.60 0.64 -12.47
CA ALA A 12 25.31 0.74 -13.91
C ALA A 12 26.58 0.64 -14.76
N LYS A 13 27.69 1.26 -14.33
CA LYS A 13 29.00 1.10 -14.99
C LYS A 13 29.49 -0.34 -14.94
N ALA A 14 29.42 -0.99 -13.78
CA ALA A 14 29.81 -2.38 -13.63
C ALA A 14 28.99 -3.31 -14.54
N VAL A 15 27.66 -3.10 -14.61
CA VAL A 15 26.78 -3.84 -15.51
C VAL A 15 27.10 -3.58 -16.99
N SER A 16 27.47 -2.33 -17.34
CA SER A 16 27.85 -1.99 -18.72
C SER A 16 29.20 -2.56 -19.17
N ALA A 17 30.04 -2.95 -18.21
CA ALA A 17 31.36 -3.52 -18.48
C ALA A 17 31.35 -5.06 -18.56
N LEU A 18 30.20 -5.70 -18.33
CA LEU A 18 30.04 -7.15 -18.43
C LEU A 18 30.19 -7.62 -19.87
N ASP A 19 30.82 -8.78 -20.05
CA ASP A 19 30.79 -9.47 -21.33
C ASP A 19 29.42 -10.14 -21.60
N GLU A 20 29.23 -10.66 -22.81
CA GLU A 20 27.95 -11.25 -23.23
C GLU A 20 27.54 -12.48 -22.38
N HIS A 21 28.52 -13.24 -21.88
CA HIS A 21 28.27 -14.39 -21.03
C HIS A 21 27.86 -13.97 -19.62
N GLU A 22 28.59 -13.02 -19.03
CA GLU A 22 28.30 -12.44 -17.72
C GLU A 22 26.95 -11.70 -17.70
N ALA A 23 26.63 -10.96 -18.76
CA ALA A 23 25.35 -10.27 -18.90
C ALA A 23 24.16 -11.26 -18.96
N THR A 24 24.34 -12.40 -19.63
CA THR A 24 23.32 -13.46 -19.70
C THR A 24 23.10 -14.09 -18.33
N LEU A 25 24.16 -14.43 -17.61
CA LEU A 25 24.07 -14.98 -16.24
C LEU A 25 23.41 -13.99 -15.27
N LEU A 26 23.75 -12.70 -15.36
CA LEU A 26 23.11 -11.68 -14.54
C LEU A 26 21.61 -11.56 -14.84
N ALA A 27 21.21 -11.63 -16.12
CA ALA A 27 19.81 -11.59 -16.50
C ALA A 27 19.03 -12.78 -15.94
N GLU A 28 19.58 -13.99 -16.02
CA GLU A 28 18.99 -15.21 -15.45
C GLU A 28 18.79 -15.08 -13.93
N VAL A 29 19.82 -14.63 -13.20
CA VAL A 29 19.75 -14.42 -11.75
C VAL A 29 18.71 -13.36 -11.39
N VAL A 30 18.65 -12.25 -12.13
CA VAL A 30 17.64 -11.21 -11.89
C VAL A 30 16.23 -11.72 -12.12
N GLU A 31 16.00 -12.51 -13.17
CA GLU A 31 14.71 -13.14 -13.42
C GLU A 31 14.34 -14.15 -12.34
N GLU A 32 15.28 -14.97 -11.88
CA GLU A 32 15.06 -15.89 -10.76
C GLU A 32 14.72 -15.13 -9.46
N MET A 33 15.42 -14.03 -9.19
CA MET A 33 15.13 -13.16 -8.04
C MET A 33 13.75 -12.51 -8.15
N ARG A 34 13.36 -12.04 -9.34
CA ARG A 34 12.02 -11.48 -9.59
C ARG A 34 10.94 -12.53 -9.39
N ALA A 35 11.13 -13.73 -9.94
CA ALA A 35 10.21 -14.86 -9.80
C ALA A 35 10.08 -15.28 -8.33
N THR A 36 11.18 -15.34 -7.60
CA THR A 36 11.18 -15.67 -6.16
C THR A 36 10.42 -14.62 -5.36
N ARG A 37 10.70 -13.33 -5.60
CA ARG A 37 9.97 -12.23 -4.95
C ARG A 37 8.47 -12.28 -5.25
N ALA A 38 8.09 -12.52 -6.50
CA ALA A 38 6.70 -12.63 -6.90
C ALA A 38 5.98 -13.80 -6.21
N ARG A 39 6.64 -14.95 -6.04
CA ARG A 39 6.09 -16.09 -5.30
C ARG A 39 5.93 -15.79 -3.82
N THR A 40 6.97 -15.25 -3.17
CA THR A 40 6.91 -14.87 -1.75
C THR A 40 5.80 -13.85 -1.51
N GLU A 41 5.64 -12.87 -2.40
CA GLU A 41 4.58 -11.89 -2.29
C GLU A 41 3.19 -12.49 -2.50
N ALA A 42 3.04 -13.40 -3.48
CA ALA A 42 1.80 -14.12 -3.69
C ALA A 42 1.42 -14.97 -2.46
N ASP A 43 2.39 -15.66 -1.85
CA ASP A 43 2.18 -16.45 -0.63
C ASP A 43 1.81 -15.56 0.56
N ARG A 44 2.46 -14.39 0.70
CA ARG A 44 2.12 -13.40 1.73
C ARG A 44 0.67 -12.90 1.57
N LEU A 45 0.28 -12.55 0.34
CA LEU A 45 -1.09 -12.11 0.03
C LEU A 45 -2.11 -13.23 0.24
N ALA A 46 -1.81 -14.45 -0.18
CA ALA A 46 -2.68 -15.60 0.02
C ALA A 46 -2.91 -15.86 1.53
N LYS A 47 -1.85 -15.79 2.33
CA LYS A 47 -1.94 -15.90 3.79
C LYS A 47 -2.82 -14.79 4.38
N LEU A 48 -2.58 -13.53 4.01
CA LEU A 48 -3.38 -12.40 4.51
C LEU A 48 -4.86 -12.53 4.14
N ARG A 49 -5.18 -12.97 2.91
CA ARG A 49 -6.56 -13.16 2.46
C ARG A 49 -7.27 -14.33 3.14
N SER A 50 -6.51 -15.26 3.72
CA SER A 50 -7.06 -16.38 4.49
C SER A 50 -7.40 -16.03 5.92
N LEU A 51 -6.97 -14.86 6.40
CA LEU A 51 -7.28 -14.38 7.76
C LEU A 51 -8.77 -14.08 7.90
N SER A 52 -9.30 -14.36 9.10
CA SER A 52 -10.58 -13.78 9.50
C SER A 52 -10.47 -12.27 9.64
N ASP A 53 -11.63 -11.60 9.64
CA ASP A 53 -11.67 -10.14 9.71
C ASP A 53 -11.00 -9.61 10.99
N VAL A 54 -11.15 -10.31 12.13
CA VAL A 54 -10.49 -9.94 13.39
C VAL A 54 -8.98 -10.09 13.31
N GLU A 55 -8.49 -11.20 12.76
CA GLU A 55 -7.04 -11.45 12.61
C GLU A 55 -6.40 -10.46 11.63
N ALA A 56 -7.12 -10.05 10.58
CA ALA A 56 -6.64 -9.02 9.66
C ALA A 56 -6.50 -7.65 10.33
N VAL A 57 -7.43 -7.29 11.23
CA VAL A 57 -7.37 -6.06 12.03
C VAL A 57 -6.23 -6.12 13.04
N GLU A 58 -6.03 -7.25 13.73
CA GLU A 58 -4.90 -7.43 14.65
C GLU A 58 -3.56 -7.32 13.92
N ALA A 59 -3.44 -7.91 12.73
CA ALA A 59 -2.25 -7.78 11.88
C ALA A 59 -1.99 -6.33 11.44
N ALA A 60 -3.04 -5.57 11.14
CA ALA A 60 -2.94 -4.16 10.78
C ALA A 60 -2.51 -3.29 11.97
N ILE A 61 -3.05 -3.53 13.17
CA ILE A 61 -2.63 -2.85 14.40
C ILE A 61 -1.16 -3.15 14.70
N ALA A 62 -0.74 -4.42 14.60
CA ALA A 62 0.66 -4.79 14.78
C ALA A 62 1.58 -4.08 13.77
N ALA A 63 1.16 -3.93 12.50
CA ALA A 63 1.94 -3.20 11.51
C ALA A 63 2.05 -1.70 11.82
N TRP A 64 1.03 -1.10 12.42
CA TRP A 64 1.06 0.30 12.88
C TRP A 64 2.00 0.49 14.07
N GLU A 65 2.01 -0.43 15.03
CA GLU A 65 2.81 -0.31 16.26
C GLU A 65 4.31 -0.55 16.06
N VAL A 66 4.72 -1.23 14.98
CA VAL A 66 6.12 -1.65 14.76
C VAL A 66 7.05 -0.53 14.31
N GLU A 67 6.57 0.50 13.60
CA GLU A 67 7.47 1.45 12.92
C GLU A 67 7.90 2.69 13.73
N LEU A 68 7.49 2.86 15.00
CA LEU A 68 7.83 4.03 15.86
C LEU A 68 7.50 5.43 15.27
N VAL A 69 6.91 5.42 14.08
CA VAL A 69 6.30 6.51 13.34
C VAL A 69 4.89 6.02 13.13
N ASP A 70 3.87 6.84 13.40
CA ASP A 70 2.47 6.54 13.13
C ASP A 70 2.26 6.29 11.63
N ASP A 71 2.67 5.12 11.12
CA ASP A 71 2.54 4.76 9.73
C ASP A 71 1.20 4.05 9.53
N LEU A 72 0.16 4.85 9.61
CA LEU A 72 -1.20 4.46 9.25
C LEU A 72 -1.25 3.79 7.87
N LYS A 73 -0.30 4.06 6.96
CA LYS A 73 -0.25 3.46 5.63
C LYS A 73 0.13 1.98 5.69
N ALA A 74 1.02 1.59 6.61
CA ALA A 74 1.38 0.19 6.82
C ALA A 74 0.16 -0.65 7.24
N ALA A 75 -0.62 -0.15 8.21
CA ALA A 75 -1.86 -0.79 8.63
C ALA A 75 -2.91 -0.87 7.53
N LEU A 76 -3.11 0.23 6.79
CA LEU A 76 -4.06 0.26 5.68
C LEU A 76 -3.67 -0.71 4.56
N LYS A 77 -2.38 -0.84 4.24
CA LYS A 77 -1.90 -1.82 3.26
C LYS A 77 -2.19 -3.26 3.71
N VAL A 78 -2.02 -3.59 4.99
CA VAL A 78 -2.36 -4.92 5.51
C VAL A 78 -3.85 -5.23 5.34
N LEU A 79 -4.73 -4.28 5.65
CA LEU A 79 -6.18 -4.46 5.46
C LEU A 79 -6.56 -4.61 3.98
N LEU A 80 -5.92 -3.87 3.08
CA LEU A 80 -6.13 -3.99 1.64
C LEU A 80 -5.66 -5.34 1.11
N ASP A 81 -4.47 -5.77 1.51
CA ASP A 81 -3.87 -7.03 1.10
C ASP A 81 -4.66 -8.24 1.60
N ALA A 82 -5.21 -8.16 2.83
CA ALA A 82 -6.13 -9.14 3.40
C ALA A 82 -7.50 -9.16 2.70
N GLY A 83 -7.76 -8.17 1.83
CA GLY A 83 -8.99 -8.05 1.07
C GLY A 83 -10.15 -7.55 1.92
N PHE A 84 -9.93 -6.85 3.04
CA PHE A 84 -11.00 -6.34 3.92
C PHE A 84 -12.01 -5.45 3.17
N VAL A 85 -11.58 -4.87 2.05
CA VAL A 85 -12.47 -4.24 1.06
C VAL A 85 -12.90 -5.31 0.04
N ARG A 86 -13.81 -6.22 0.42
CA ARG A 86 -14.19 -7.39 -0.41
C ARG A 86 -15.08 -7.05 -1.61
N ASP A 87 -15.92 -6.01 -1.54
CA ASP A 87 -16.91 -5.69 -2.61
C ASP A 87 -17.16 -4.18 -2.85
N ALA A 88 -16.46 -3.31 -2.14
CA ALA A 88 -16.49 -1.86 -2.34
C ALA A 88 -15.27 -1.45 -3.16
N THR A 89 -15.38 -0.50 -4.09
CA THR A 89 -14.16 0.13 -4.61
C THR A 89 -13.44 0.82 -3.44
N LEU A 90 -12.12 1.03 -3.55
CA LEU A 90 -11.37 1.80 -2.56
C LEU A 90 -12.05 3.16 -2.25
N GLU A 91 -12.70 3.75 -3.25
CA GLU A 91 -13.57 4.93 -3.12
C GLU A 91 -14.79 4.71 -2.23
N ALA A 92 -15.51 3.59 -2.37
CA ALA A 92 -16.68 3.27 -1.56
C ALA A 92 -16.30 2.96 -0.10
N ALA A 93 -15.18 2.28 0.13
CA ALA A 93 -14.64 2.08 1.48
C ALA A 93 -14.20 3.41 2.13
N TYR A 94 -13.51 4.26 1.37
CA TYR A 94 -13.14 5.61 1.82
C TYR A 94 -14.37 6.45 2.19
N ARG A 95 -15.45 6.36 1.40
CA ARG A 95 -16.72 7.07 1.70
C ARG A 95 -17.34 6.62 3.02
N VAL A 96 -17.43 5.31 3.26
CA VAL A 96 -17.97 4.77 4.51
C VAL A 96 -17.11 5.17 5.71
N GLY A 97 -15.78 5.09 5.57
CA GLY A 97 -14.83 5.53 6.60
C GLY A 97 -14.92 7.03 6.90
N TYR A 98 -15.00 7.87 5.87
CA TYR A 98 -15.16 9.32 6.00
C TYR A 98 -16.49 9.68 6.68
N GLN A 99 -17.60 9.05 6.27
CA GLN A 99 -18.91 9.24 6.90
C GLN A 99 -18.91 8.82 8.37
N ARG A 100 -18.25 7.72 8.70
CA ARG A 100 -18.15 7.22 10.07
C ARG A 100 -17.26 8.11 10.93
N GLY A 101 -16.09 8.52 10.41
CA GLY A 101 -15.21 9.46 11.09
C GLY A 101 -15.84 10.84 11.30
N ALA A 102 -16.66 11.32 10.34
CA ALA A 102 -17.44 12.54 10.51
C ALA A 102 -18.54 12.39 11.58
N TYR A 103 -19.16 11.21 11.69
CA TYR A 103 -20.16 10.89 12.71
C TYR A 103 -19.54 10.75 14.11
N ASP A 104 -18.41 10.06 14.23
CA ASP A 104 -17.74 9.78 15.50
C ASP A 104 -16.97 11.00 16.04
N ASN A 105 -16.50 11.92 15.17
CA ASN A 105 -15.89 13.20 15.56
C ASN A 105 -16.91 14.32 15.82
N ALA A 106 -18.22 14.04 15.77
CA ALA A 106 -19.26 15.01 16.08
C ALA A 106 -19.35 15.27 17.59
N ALA A 107 -18.32 15.89 18.17
CA ALA A 107 -18.39 16.68 19.39
C ALA A 107 -18.82 18.14 19.11
N GLY A 108 -19.56 18.37 18.02
CA GLY A 108 -20.41 19.55 17.75
C GLY A 108 -20.31 20.15 16.34
N PRO A 109 -21.30 20.96 15.88
CA PRO A 109 -22.74 20.86 16.07
C PRO A 109 -23.36 19.88 15.04
N ALA A 110 -24.65 19.60 15.19
CA ALA A 110 -25.45 18.60 14.48
C ALA A 110 -25.60 18.77 12.94
N ASP A 111 -24.67 19.51 12.32
CA ASP A 111 -24.86 20.14 11.01
C ASP A 111 -23.75 19.77 10.01
N MET A 112 -22.81 18.89 10.37
CA MET A 112 -21.78 18.44 9.43
C MET A 112 -22.44 17.57 8.34
N LYS A 113 -22.83 18.23 7.26
CA LYS A 113 -23.38 17.57 6.07
C LYS A 113 -22.25 16.76 5.45
N VAL A 114 -22.41 15.44 5.44
CA VAL A 114 -21.63 14.57 4.57
C VAL A 114 -21.67 15.20 3.16
N PRO A 115 -20.53 15.60 2.58
CA PRO A 115 -20.51 16.19 1.26
C PRO A 115 -21.18 15.27 0.24
N ALA A 116 -21.84 15.84 -0.75
CA ALA A 116 -22.39 15.07 -1.86
C ALA A 116 -21.25 14.35 -2.61
N GLU A 117 -21.55 13.25 -3.31
CA GLU A 117 -20.50 12.47 -4.01
C GLU A 117 -19.77 13.24 -5.11
N ASP A 118 -20.43 14.27 -5.65
CA ASP A 118 -19.94 15.19 -6.67
C ASP A 118 -19.42 16.51 -6.09
N ASP A 119 -19.40 16.66 -4.77
CA ASP A 119 -18.77 17.81 -4.12
C ASP A 119 -17.29 17.89 -4.51
N ARG A 120 -16.91 19.06 -5.03
CA ARG A 120 -15.60 19.24 -5.67
C ARG A 120 -14.45 19.05 -4.67
N ASP A 121 -14.62 19.51 -3.44
CA ASP A 121 -13.58 19.44 -2.42
C ASP A 121 -13.46 18.00 -1.93
N TYR A 122 -14.58 17.31 -1.72
CA TYR A 122 -14.60 15.88 -1.40
C TYR A 122 -13.95 15.03 -2.50
N VAL A 123 -14.29 15.24 -3.77
CA VAL A 123 -13.69 14.50 -4.90
C VAL A 123 -12.19 14.74 -5.00
N THR A 124 -11.74 15.98 -4.74
CA THR A 124 -10.32 16.35 -4.80
C THR A 124 -9.51 15.68 -3.70
N LEU A 125 -9.99 15.76 -2.45
CA LEU A 125 -9.37 15.07 -1.30
C LEU A 125 -9.37 13.55 -1.49
N ARG A 126 -10.50 12.97 -1.87
CA ARG A 126 -10.63 11.54 -2.15
C ARG A 126 -9.62 11.10 -3.21
N ARG A 127 -9.48 11.83 -4.32
CA ARG A 127 -8.47 11.50 -5.35
C ARG A 127 -7.05 11.55 -4.80
N TYR A 128 -6.70 12.61 -4.08
CA TYR A 128 -5.36 12.76 -3.51
C TYR A 128 -5.00 11.57 -2.60
N ASP A 129 -5.88 11.22 -1.67
CA ASP A 129 -5.66 10.13 -0.71
C ASP A 129 -5.60 8.76 -1.40
N LEU A 130 -6.48 8.51 -2.36
CA LEU A 130 -6.48 7.25 -3.10
C LEU A 130 -5.26 7.09 -4.00
N ASP A 131 -4.80 8.17 -4.62
CA ASP A 131 -3.59 8.16 -5.43
C ASP A 131 -2.33 8.01 -4.56
N ASP A 132 -2.35 8.49 -3.32
CA ASP A 132 -1.29 8.21 -2.34
C ASP A 132 -1.31 6.74 -1.89
N LEU A 133 -2.49 6.19 -1.58
CA LEU A 133 -2.66 4.77 -1.24
C LEU A 133 -2.23 3.83 -2.36
N ARG A 134 -2.56 4.16 -3.62
CA ARG A 134 -2.13 3.39 -4.79
C ARG A 134 -0.62 3.43 -5.02
N ARG A 135 0.06 4.53 -4.65
CA ARG A 135 1.51 4.66 -4.77
C ARG A 135 2.26 3.94 -3.64
N ALA A 136 1.61 3.72 -2.50
CA ALA A 136 2.14 2.96 -1.38
C ALA A 136 1.92 1.43 -1.53
N ALA A 137 1.06 1.00 -2.46
CA ALA A 137 0.75 -0.39 -2.74
C ALA A 137 1.85 -1.08 -3.55
#